data_AF-A0A2T2TNJ2-F1
#
_entry.id   AF-A0A2T2TNJ2-F1
#
_cell.length_a   1.000
_cell.length_b   1.000
_cell.length_c   1.000
_cell.angle_alpha   90.00
_cell.angle_beta   90.00
_cell.angle_gamma   90.00
#
_symmetry.space_group_name_H-M   'P 1'
#
loop_
_entity.id
_entity.type
_entity.pdbx_description
1 polymer ?
#
loop_
_entity_poly.entity_id
_entity_poly.type
_entity_poly.pdbx_seq_one_letter_code
_entity_poly.pdbx_strand_id
1 'polypeptide(L)'
;SARVAVTGVPGAGKSTFLDTLGTQLLGEHSGRRLAVLTVDPSSTRSGGSILGDKTRMARLAAHERAFVRPPPPAGTLGGVARRTHAAIRLCEAAGYDLIFVETVGVGQAEVEAHALTDVFLLLALPGAGDHLQAVKRGVVEMADLVAVNKADGDTADAADAARAEYERALSLFPVPESGERPRVLTCSARTGDGVAEVWQAASEVLRERRAQGLFERKRRRQTRRRLRRAAEERLQEAFFGDDDVKRTLSELEAEVERGSTSVDAAAEQLVRAFDTRETEETRE
;
A
#
# COMPACT_ATOMS: atom_id res chain seq x y z
N SER A 1 9.14 -0.58 -15.44
CA SER A 1 8.92 0.21 -14.22
C SER A 1 9.42 -0.53 -12.97
N ALA A 2 9.89 0.20 -11.97
CA ALA A 2 10.02 -0.25 -10.58
C ALA A 2 8.86 0.30 -9.74
N ARG A 3 8.35 -0.51 -8.80
CA ARG A 3 7.23 -0.13 -7.92
C ARG A 3 7.70 -0.19 -6.47
N VAL A 4 7.60 0.92 -5.74
CA VAL A 4 8.07 1.02 -4.35
C VAL A 4 6.96 1.52 -3.45
N ALA A 5 6.57 0.73 -2.46
CA ALA A 5 5.66 1.18 -1.42
C ALA A 5 6.45 1.97 -0.37
N VAL A 6 5.90 3.10 0.08
CA VAL A 6 6.44 3.88 1.19
C VAL A 6 5.38 3.96 2.28
N THR A 7 5.67 3.35 3.42
CA THR A 7 4.78 3.30 4.57
C THR A 7 5.44 3.85 5.82
N GLY A 8 4.68 4.03 6.89
CA GLY A 8 5.14 4.59 8.15
C GLY A 8 4.01 5.28 8.88
N VAL A 9 4.15 5.41 10.20
CA VAL A 9 3.15 6.05 11.05
C VAL A 9 2.85 7.49 10.62
N PRO A 10 1.68 8.05 10.96
CA PRO A 10 1.43 9.48 10.79
C PRO A 10 2.58 10.31 11.42
N GLY A 11 3.05 11.33 10.70
CA GLY A 11 4.18 12.16 11.16
C GLY A 11 5.57 11.60 10.88
N ALA A 12 5.72 10.37 10.34
CA ALA A 12 7.00 9.79 9.92
C ALA A 12 7.69 10.55 8.76
N GLY A 13 7.00 11.51 8.14
CA GLY A 13 7.57 12.33 7.06
C GLY A 13 7.55 11.69 5.67
N LYS A 14 6.62 10.76 5.41
CA LYS A 14 6.49 10.05 4.12
C LYS A 14 6.38 10.97 2.91
N SER A 15 5.43 11.91 2.94
CA SER A 15 5.22 12.84 1.82
C SER A 15 6.43 13.76 1.63
N THR A 16 7.05 14.26 2.71
CA THR A 16 8.30 15.04 2.63
C THR A 16 9.45 14.21 2.04
N PHE A 17 9.57 12.95 2.45
CA PHE A 17 10.58 12.02 1.92
C PHE A 17 10.38 11.80 0.42
N LEU A 18 9.15 11.57 -0.02
CA LEU A 18 8.82 11.39 -1.43
C LEU A 18 9.03 12.66 -2.26
N ASP A 19 8.72 13.84 -1.72
CA ASP A 19 8.97 15.13 -2.38
C ASP A 19 10.47 15.36 -2.60
N THR A 20 11.27 15.14 -1.55
CA THR A 20 12.73 15.29 -1.58
C THR A 20 13.36 14.26 -2.51
N LEU A 21 13.08 12.97 -2.31
CA LEU A 21 13.61 11.89 -3.13
C LEU A 21 13.19 12.06 -4.59
N GLY A 22 11.90 12.24 -4.85
CA GLY A 22 11.38 12.37 -6.20
C GLY A 22 12.02 13.54 -6.95
N THR A 23 12.22 14.68 -6.29
CA THR A 23 12.87 15.83 -6.93
C THR A 23 14.34 15.56 -7.22
N GLN A 24 15.09 14.91 -6.31
CA GLN A 24 16.48 14.50 -6.55
C GLN A 24 16.58 13.56 -7.76
N LEU A 25 15.74 12.51 -7.78
CA LEU A 25 15.75 11.50 -8.85
C LEU A 25 15.42 12.07 -10.23
N LEU A 26 14.58 13.10 -10.30
CA LEU A 26 14.26 13.80 -11.54
C LEU A 26 15.39 14.71 -12.00
N GLY A 27 16.13 15.33 -11.06
CA GLY A 27 17.30 16.15 -11.35
C GLY A 27 18.48 15.36 -11.91
N GLU A 28 18.68 14.12 -11.44
CA GLU A 28 19.80 13.27 -11.85
C GLU A 28 19.67 12.71 -13.28
N HIS A 29 18.44 12.44 -13.73
CA HIS A 29 18.19 11.77 -15.00
C HIS A 29 17.07 12.44 -15.79
N SER A 30 17.43 13.11 -16.89
CA SER A 30 16.50 13.84 -17.77
C SER A 30 15.40 12.95 -18.38
N GLY A 31 15.66 11.65 -18.58
CA GLY A 31 14.68 10.69 -19.12
C GLY A 31 13.72 10.07 -18.11
N ARG A 32 13.95 10.23 -16.79
CA ARG A 32 13.13 9.58 -15.76
C ARG A 32 11.74 10.22 -15.65
N ARG A 33 10.71 9.40 -15.47
CA ARG A 33 9.33 9.85 -15.20
C ARG A 33 8.77 9.06 -14.03
N LEU A 34 8.40 9.74 -12.95
CA LEU A 34 7.95 9.07 -11.74
C LEU A 34 6.51 9.41 -11.37
N ALA A 35 5.80 8.45 -10.79
CA ALA A 35 4.45 8.65 -10.28
C ALA A 35 4.41 8.37 -8.78
N VAL A 36 3.62 9.15 -8.04
CA VAL A 36 3.27 8.89 -6.64
C VAL A 36 1.77 8.67 -6.56
N LEU A 37 1.37 7.50 -6.09
CA LEU A 37 -0.02 7.09 -5.93
C LEU A 37 -0.30 6.87 -4.45
N THR A 38 -1.23 7.61 -3.87
CA THR A 38 -1.56 7.46 -2.45
C THR A 38 -2.71 6.47 -2.25
N VAL A 39 -2.64 5.67 -1.17
CA VAL A 39 -3.58 4.60 -0.83
C VAL A 39 -4.12 4.86 0.57
N ASP A 40 -5.39 5.26 0.66
CA ASP A 40 -6.08 5.52 1.92
C ASP A 40 -7.39 4.71 2.01
N PRO A 41 -7.48 3.72 2.92
CA PRO A 41 -8.69 2.94 3.11
C PRO A 41 -9.79 3.71 3.87
N SER A 42 -9.44 4.78 4.59
CA SER A 42 -10.37 5.62 5.36
C SER A 42 -11.12 6.63 4.51
N SER A 43 -10.77 6.76 3.22
CA SER A 43 -11.47 7.62 2.27
C SER A 43 -12.94 7.24 2.03
N THR A 44 -13.40 6.14 2.65
CA THR A 44 -14.81 5.68 2.74
C THR A 44 -15.72 6.68 3.44
N ARG A 45 -15.20 7.44 4.40
CA ARG A 45 -15.99 8.46 5.13
C ARG A 45 -15.85 9.87 4.56
N SER A 46 -14.74 10.19 3.88
CA SER A 46 -14.42 11.55 3.46
C SER A 46 -14.66 11.84 1.98
N GLY A 47 -14.99 10.83 1.16
CA GLY A 47 -15.22 11.02 -0.29
C GLY A 47 -13.94 11.28 -1.09
N GLY A 48 -12.76 10.98 -0.52
CA GLY A 48 -11.46 11.25 -1.13
C GLY A 48 -10.95 12.67 -0.88
N SER A 49 -9.66 12.89 -1.09
CA SER A 49 -9.02 14.20 -0.93
C SER A 49 -8.69 14.78 -2.31
N ILE A 50 -9.28 15.93 -2.66
CA ILE A 50 -9.01 16.59 -3.96
C ILE A 50 -7.65 17.29 -3.96
N LEU A 51 -7.18 17.78 -2.80
CA LEU A 51 -6.04 18.70 -2.68
C LEU A 51 -4.98 18.30 -1.63
N GLY A 52 -5.31 17.47 -0.64
CA GLY A 52 -4.56 17.36 0.61
C GLY A 52 -3.14 16.80 0.50
N ASP A 53 -2.87 15.92 -0.47
CA ASP A 53 -1.53 15.35 -0.67
C ASP A 53 -0.66 16.18 -1.62
N LYS A 54 -1.26 16.98 -2.52
CA LYS A 54 -0.51 17.86 -3.43
C LYS A 54 0.20 19.00 -2.71
N THR A 55 -0.36 19.48 -1.60
CA THR A 55 0.27 20.53 -0.78
C THR A 55 1.47 20.01 0.01
N ARG A 56 1.50 18.71 0.32
CA ARG A 56 2.60 18.06 1.08
C ARG A 56 3.79 17.68 0.20
N MET A 57 3.56 17.49 -1.10
CA MET A 57 4.57 17.19 -2.12
C MET A 57 4.60 18.29 -3.19
N ALA A 58 4.74 19.55 -2.77
CA ALA A 58 4.55 20.69 -3.65
C ALA A 58 5.57 20.77 -4.79
N ARG A 59 6.84 20.45 -4.52
CA ARG A 59 7.90 20.48 -5.55
C ARG A 59 7.66 19.41 -6.60
N LEU A 60 7.36 18.21 -6.15
CA LEU A 60 7.14 17.07 -7.01
C LEU A 60 5.84 17.21 -7.81
N ALA A 61 4.77 17.70 -7.18
CA ALA A 61 3.48 17.93 -7.85
C ALA A 61 3.55 19.01 -8.95
N ALA A 62 4.51 19.94 -8.86
CA ALA A 62 4.75 20.98 -9.86
C ALA A 62 5.66 20.52 -11.02
N HIS A 63 6.34 19.37 -10.90
CA HIS A 63 7.34 18.95 -11.88
C HIS A 63 6.69 18.18 -13.04
N GLU A 64 6.93 18.61 -14.29
CA GLU A 64 6.25 18.07 -15.50
C GLU A 64 6.45 16.56 -15.74
N ARG A 65 7.58 16.01 -15.26
CA ARG A 65 7.89 14.58 -15.36
C ARG A 65 7.41 13.75 -14.16
N ALA A 66 6.70 14.39 -13.22
CA ALA A 66 6.11 13.73 -12.06
C ALA A 66 4.58 13.73 -12.13
N PHE A 67 3.97 12.66 -11.63
CA PHE A 67 2.53 12.57 -11.48
C PHE A 67 2.16 12.20 -10.05
N VAL A 68 1.60 13.15 -9.30
CA VAL A 68 1.14 12.93 -7.93
C VAL A 68 -0.38 12.81 -7.94
N ARG A 69 -0.89 11.62 -7.61
CA ARG A 69 -2.32 11.33 -7.55
C ARG A 69 -2.75 11.12 -6.09
N PRO A 70 -3.67 11.95 -5.56
CA PRO A 70 -4.25 11.74 -4.24
C PRO A 70 -5.14 10.49 -4.20
N PRO A 71 -5.60 10.05 -3.01
CA PRO A 71 -6.29 8.77 -2.88
C PRO A 71 -7.62 8.84 -3.64
N PRO A 72 -8.01 7.78 -4.36
CA PRO A 72 -9.31 7.76 -5.00
C PRO A 72 -10.43 7.88 -3.94
N PRO A 73 -11.54 8.60 -4.21
CA PRO A 73 -12.74 8.58 -3.36
C PRO A 73 -13.14 7.15 -3.03
N ALA A 74 -13.29 6.71 -1.77
CA ALA A 74 -13.50 5.27 -1.56
C ALA A 74 -14.94 4.81 -1.78
N GLY A 75 -15.03 3.56 -2.27
CA GLY A 75 -16.02 2.58 -1.82
C GLY A 75 -15.34 1.59 -0.85
N THR A 76 -15.71 0.32 -0.83
CA THR A 76 -15.08 -0.71 0.06
C THR A 76 -13.54 -0.80 -0.10
N LEU A 77 -12.84 -1.35 0.91
CA LEU A 77 -11.37 -1.51 0.93
C LEU A 77 -10.83 -2.19 -0.36
N GLY A 78 -11.55 -3.20 -0.86
CA GLY A 78 -11.23 -3.87 -2.13
C GLY A 78 -11.27 -2.93 -3.34
N GLY A 79 -12.20 -1.97 -3.35
CA GLY A 79 -12.30 -0.94 -4.37
C GLY A 79 -11.08 -0.01 -4.44
N VAL A 80 -10.44 0.28 -3.30
CA VAL A 80 -9.21 1.09 -3.26
C VAL A 80 -8.05 0.33 -3.90
N ALA A 81 -7.80 -0.92 -3.47
CA ALA A 81 -6.73 -1.75 -4.03
C ALA A 81 -6.90 -1.98 -5.55
N ARG A 82 -8.13 -2.20 -6.02
CA ARG A 82 -8.46 -2.30 -7.46
C ARG A 82 -8.05 -1.05 -8.22
N ARG A 83 -8.46 0.13 -7.74
CA ARG A 83 -8.21 1.40 -8.40
C ARG A 83 -6.72 1.76 -8.39
N THR A 84 -6.02 1.48 -7.29
CA THR A 84 -4.56 1.67 -7.23
C THR A 84 -3.85 0.75 -8.22
N HIS A 85 -4.22 -0.54 -8.30
CA HIS A 85 -3.65 -1.44 -9.30
C HIS A 85 -3.89 -0.94 -10.73
N ALA A 86 -5.10 -0.50 -11.05
CA ALA A 86 -5.40 0.10 -12.36
C ALA A 86 -4.57 1.37 -12.63
N ALA A 87 -4.44 2.25 -11.63
CA ALA A 87 -3.62 3.46 -11.73
C ALA A 87 -2.14 3.14 -11.98
N ILE A 88 -1.57 2.15 -11.29
CA ILE A 88 -0.21 1.66 -11.53
C ILE A 88 -0.06 1.27 -13.00
N ARG A 89 -0.97 0.44 -13.53
CA ARG A 89 -0.91 -0.03 -14.93
C ARG A 89 -1.03 1.11 -15.94
N LEU A 90 -1.88 2.09 -15.68
CA LEU A 90 -2.02 3.28 -16.52
C LEU A 90 -0.73 4.13 -16.51
N CYS A 91 -0.12 4.33 -15.35
CA CYS A 91 1.17 5.02 -15.26
C CYS A 91 2.26 4.25 -16.03
N GLU A 92 2.34 2.93 -15.89
CA GLU A 92 3.29 2.12 -16.66
C GLU A 92 3.08 2.26 -18.17
N ALA A 93 1.83 2.20 -18.64
CA ALA A 93 1.50 2.38 -20.05
C ALA A 93 1.80 3.80 -20.56
N ALA A 94 1.67 4.81 -19.69
CA ALA A 94 2.00 6.20 -19.99
C ALA A 94 3.51 6.52 -19.94
N GLY A 95 4.36 5.52 -19.71
CA GLY A 95 5.82 5.66 -19.72
C GLY A 95 6.44 6.11 -18.40
N TYR A 96 5.73 6.01 -17.28
CA TYR A 96 6.32 6.19 -15.96
C TYR A 96 7.15 4.95 -15.59
N ASP A 97 8.44 5.15 -15.34
CA ASP A 97 9.41 4.08 -15.08
C ASP A 97 9.63 3.84 -13.58
N LEU A 98 9.23 4.78 -12.73
CA LEU A 98 9.24 4.63 -11.27
C LEU A 98 7.87 4.99 -10.68
N ILE A 99 7.31 4.08 -9.88
CA ILE A 99 5.99 4.27 -9.27
C ILE A 99 6.11 4.07 -7.76
N PHE A 100 5.92 5.16 -7.02
CA PHE A 100 5.77 5.13 -5.57
C PHE A 100 4.31 4.92 -5.19
N VAL A 101 4.09 4.07 -4.19
CA VAL A 101 2.76 3.84 -3.58
C VAL A 101 2.85 4.23 -2.12
N GLU A 102 2.32 5.40 -1.76
CA GLU A 102 2.31 5.89 -0.38
C GLU A 102 1.06 5.37 0.34
N THR A 103 1.24 4.78 1.53
CA THR A 103 0.10 4.47 2.39
C THR A 103 -0.29 5.69 3.21
N VAL A 104 -1.58 5.96 3.33
CA VAL A 104 -2.11 7.07 4.13
C VAL A 104 -3.11 6.52 5.15
N GLY A 105 -3.10 7.10 6.35
CA GLY A 105 -4.05 6.78 7.40
C GLY A 105 -3.71 5.54 8.23
N VAL A 106 -4.73 5.01 8.90
CA VAL A 106 -4.67 3.81 9.76
C VAL A 106 -5.50 2.71 9.11
N GLY A 107 -4.96 1.49 8.98
CA GLY A 107 -5.73 0.40 8.36
C GLY A 107 -4.90 -0.83 7.96
N GLN A 108 -5.32 -1.43 6.84
CA GLN A 108 -4.68 -2.56 6.14
C GLN A 108 -4.08 -2.11 4.78
N ALA A 109 -3.85 -0.82 4.60
CA ALA A 109 -3.29 -0.30 3.36
C ALA A 109 -1.86 -0.75 3.10
N GLU A 110 -1.12 -1.05 4.18
CA GLU A 110 0.24 -1.59 4.14
C GLU A 110 0.28 -2.94 3.43
N VAL A 111 -0.66 -3.84 3.74
CA VAL A 111 -0.74 -5.16 3.13
C VAL A 111 -1.05 -5.05 1.64
N GLU A 112 -1.96 -4.15 1.25
CA GLU A 112 -2.30 -3.93 -0.15
C GLU A 112 -1.18 -3.24 -0.92
N ALA A 113 -0.53 -2.22 -0.34
CA ALA A 113 0.62 -1.57 -0.96
C ALA A 113 1.78 -2.57 -1.17
N HIS A 114 2.08 -3.42 -0.18
CA HIS A 114 3.06 -4.51 -0.31
C HIS A 114 2.71 -5.49 -1.43
N ALA A 115 1.42 -5.84 -1.57
CA ALA A 115 0.96 -6.76 -2.59
C ALA A 115 0.97 -6.17 -4.02
N LEU A 116 1.12 -4.85 -4.18
CA LEU A 116 1.13 -4.17 -5.46
C LEU A 116 2.53 -3.70 -5.90
N THR A 117 3.53 -3.79 -5.02
CA THR A 117 4.86 -3.20 -5.21
C THR A 117 6.00 -4.21 -5.16
N ASP A 118 7.15 -3.83 -5.71
CA ASP A 118 8.34 -4.69 -5.79
C ASP A 118 9.21 -4.57 -4.54
N VAL A 119 9.30 -3.36 -3.97
CA VAL A 119 10.00 -3.04 -2.73
C VAL A 119 9.04 -2.37 -1.74
N PHE A 120 9.14 -2.74 -0.48
CA PHE A 120 8.37 -2.16 0.62
C PHE A 120 9.30 -1.42 1.60
N LEU A 121 9.28 -0.09 1.54
CA LEU A 121 10.08 0.80 2.39
C LEU A 121 9.24 1.26 3.58
N LEU A 122 9.71 0.94 4.79
CA LEU A 122 9.17 1.44 6.05
C LEU A 122 9.95 2.67 6.52
N LEU A 123 9.28 3.81 6.61
CA LEU A 123 9.79 5.01 7.29
C LEU A 123 9.44 4.99 8.77
N ALA A 124 10.46 4.98 9.61
CA ALA A 124 10.36 5.01 11.06
C ALA A 124 10.73 6.40 11.62
N LEU A 125 10.35 6.66 12.88
CA LEU A 125 10.70 7.87 13.62
C LEU A 125 11.84 7.59 14.63
N PRO A 126 12.62 8.61 15.02
CA PRO A 126 13.55 8.53 16.15
C PRO A 126 12.79 8.30 17.46
N GLY A 127 13.38 7.59 18.43
CA GLY A 127 12.74 7.32 19.73
C GLY A 127 11.96 6.00 19.80
N ALA A 128 12.60 4.89 19.43
CA ALA A 128 11.97 3.62 19.06
C ALA A 128 11.24 2.82 20.16
N GLY A 129 11.41 3.15 21.45
CA GLY A 129 10.86 2.33 22.55
C GLY A 129 9.35 2.10 22.49
N ASP A 130 8.56 3.13 22.21
CA ASP A 130 7.10 3.02 22.03
C ASP A 130 6.70 2.82 20.56
N HIS A 131 7.58 3.19 19.62
CA HIS A 131 7.26 3.22 18.20
C HIS A 131 7.41 1.87 17.50
N LEU A 132 8.31 0.98 17.94
CA LEU A 132 8.34 -0.39 17.45
C LEU A 132 7.05 -1.14 17.84
N GLN A 133 6.44 -0.77 18.97
CA GLN A 133 5.11 -1.26 19.36
C GLN A 133 3.98 -0.59 18.56
N ALA A 134 4.13 0.70 18.23
CA ALA A 134 3.17 1.44 17.41
C ALA A 134 3.13 0.95 15.95
N VAL A 135 4.26 0.50 15.40
CA VAL A 135 4.30 -0.20 14.11
C VAL A 135 3.86 -1.64 14.35
N LYS A 136 2.69 -2.01 13.80
CA LYS A 136 2.17 -3.38 13.90
C LYS A 136 3.26 -4.38 13.51
N ARG A 137 3.49 -5.42 14.31
CA ARG A 137 4.47 -6.50 14.04
C ARG A 137 4.47 -6.98 12.58
N GLY A 138 3.28 -7.12 11.98
CA GLY A 138 3.14 -7.54 10.59
C GLY A 138 3.65 -6.54 9.53
N VAL A 139 3.76 -5.24 9.84
CA VAL A 139 4.30 -4.24 8.91
C VAL A 139 5.82 -4.27 8.89
N VAL A 140 6.45 -4.44 10.07
CA VAL A 140 7.92 -4.59 10.16
C VAL A 140 8.38 -5.85 9.42
N GLU A 141 7.63 -6.95 9.55
CA GLU A 141 7.92 -8.21 8.86
C GLU A 141 7.84 -8.10 7.33
N MET A 142 7.02 -7.20 6.79
CA MET A 142 6.92 -6.94 5.35
C MET A 142 8.03 -6.01 4.81
N ALA A 143 8.83 -5.39 5.67
CA ALA A 143 9.82 -4.41 5.26
C ALA A 143 10.94 -5.06 4.46
N ASP A 144 11.16 -4.56 3.25
CA ASP A 144 12.34 -4.88 2.44
C ASP A 144 13.51 -3.94 2.77
N LEU A 145 13.18 -2.75 3.28
CA LEU A 145 14.10 -1.70 3.70
C LEU A 145 13.42 -0.87 4.80
N VAL A 146 14.18 -0.48 5.80
CA VAL A 146 13.74 0.47 6.83
C VAL A 146 14.61 1.71 6.76
N ALA A 147 14.00 2.88 6.86
CA ALA A 147 14.74 4.12 7.04
C ALA A 147 14.16 4.91 8.23
N VAL A 148 15.01 5.17 9.22
CA VAL A 148 14.69 6.02 10.36
C VAL A 148 14.87 7.47 9.92
N ASN A 149 13.74 8.13 9.69
CA ASN A 149 13.71 9.51 9.21
C ASN A 149 13.92 10.50 10.37
N LYS A 150 14.13 11.79 10.06
CA LYS A 150 14.41 12.87 11.01
C LYS A 150 15.70 12.65 11.80
N ALA A 151 16.70 12.06 11.16
CA ALA A 151 18.05 11.94 11.71
C ALA A 151 18.83 13.25 11.52
N ASP A 152 18.32 14.35 12.08
CA ASP A 152 18.92 15.68 11.99
C ASP A 152 18.83 16.44 13.33
N GLY A 153 19.79 17.33 13.59
CA GLY A 153 19.84 18.12 14.83
C GLY A 153 19.80 17.24 16.08
N ASP A 154 18.95 17.62 17.04
CA ASP A 154 18.84 16.95 18.35
C ASP A 154 18.30 15.51 18.29
N THR A 155 17.74 15.08 17.15
CA THR A 155 17.19 13.72 16.99
C THR A 155 18.14 12.75 16.29
N ALA A 156 19.36 13.17 15.94
CA ALA A 156 20.35 12.34 15.26
C ALA A 156 20.73 11.08 16.09
N ASP A 157 21.09 11.27 17.36
CA ASP A 157 21.47 10.16 18.25
C ASP A 157 20.29 9.20 18.51
N ALA A 158 19.09 9.75 18.70
CA ALA A 158 17.87 8.96 18.86
C ALA A 158 17.51 8.16 17.59
N ALA A 159 17.86 8.67 16.41
CA ALA A 159 17.64 7.99 15.15
C ALA A 159 18.61 6.82 14.97
N ASP A 160 19.89 6.97 15.36
CA ASP A 160 20.85 5.87 15.31
C ASP A 160 20.52 4.77 16.33
N ALA A 161 20.09 5.14 17.54
CA ALA A 161 19.60 4.18 18.53
C ALA A 161 18.40 3.38 18.00
N ALA A 162 17.45 4.06 17.35
CA ALA A 162 16.30 3.44 16.70
C ALA A 162 16.73 2.52 15.53
N ARG A 163 17.71 2.94 14.71
CA ARG A 163 18.27 2.12 13.62
C ARG A 163 18.77 0.79 14.18
N ALA A 164 19.60 0.84 15.22
CA ALA A 164 20.13 -0.36 15.85
C ALA A 164 19.04 -1.26 16.45
N GLU A 165 17.94 -0.68 16.96
CA GLU A 165 16.80 -1.45 17.46
C GLU A 165 16.04 -2.19 16.36
N TYR A 166 15.77 -1.52 15.23
CA TYR A 166 15.16 -2.17 14.07
C TYR A 166 16.06 -3.28 13.50
N GLU A 167 17.39 -3.08 13.46
CA GLU A 167 18.33 -4.12 13.04
C GLU A 167 18.24 -5.36 13.94
N ARG A 168 18.22 -5.15 15.26
CA ARG A 168 18.04 -6.25 16.22
C ARG A 168 16.70 -6.95 16.01
N ALA A 169 15.59 -6.20 15.91
CA ALA A 169 14.26 -6.76 15.70
C ALA A 169 14.18 -7.59 14.39
N LEU A 170 14.73 -7.06 13.30
CA LEU A 170 14.73 -7.72 11.99
C LEU A 170 15.61 -8.98 11.96
N SER A 171 16.64 -9.05 12.80
CA SER A 171 17.47 -10.26 12.92
C SER A 171 16.74 -11.44 13.56
N LEU A 172 15.67 -11.19 14.33
CA LEU A 172 14.84 -12.21 14.97
C LEU A 172 13.83 -12.86 14.03
N PHE A 173 13.52 -12.24 12.88
CA PHE A 173 12.62 -12.82 11.89
C PHE A 173 13.33 -13.90 11.05
N PRO A 174 12.57 -14.83 10.43
CA PRO A 174 13.11 -15.77 9.46
C PRO A 174 13.90 -15.07 8.36
N VAL A 175 14.96 -15.71 7.89
CA VAL A 175 15.75 -15.18 6.77
C VAL A 175 14.85 -15.12 5.53
N PRO A 176 14.79 -13.98 4.82
CA PRO A 176 14.00 -13.86 3.60
C PRO A 176 14.44 -14.84 2.52
N GLU A 177 13.56 -15.10 1.55
CA GLU A 177 13.84 -15.95 0.38
C GLU A 177 15.04 -15.44 -0.45
N SER A 178 15.36 -14.15 -0.37
CA SER A 178 16.55 -13.54 -0.97
C SER A 178 17.87 -13.87 -0.25
N GLY A 179 17.83 -14.50 0.93
CA GLY A 179 18.99 -14.71 1.79
C GLY A 179 19.46 -13.45 2.52
N GLU A 180 19.13 -12.28 1.99
CA GLU A 180 19.52 -10.98 2.55
C GLU A 180 18.43 -10.42 3.47
N ARG A 181 18.85 -9.97 4.65
CA ARG A 181 17.97 -9.30 5.61
C ARG A 181 17.73 -7.84 5.21
N PRO A 182 16.57 -7.26 5.57
CA PRO A 182 16.29 -5.86 5.29
C PRO A 182 17.34 -4.96 5.95
N ARG A 183 17.83 -3.99 5.17
CA ARG A 183 18.75 -2.96 5.66
C ARG A 183 17.98 -1.92 6.47
N VAL A 184 18.67 -1.31 7.44
CA VAL A 184 18.13 -0.20 8.23
C VAL A 184 19.06 0.98 8.10
N LEU A 185 18.55 2.09 7.61
CA LEU A 185 19.31 3.32 7.36
C LEU A 185 18.73 4.47 8.17
N THR A 186 19.48 5.56 8.27
CA THR A 186 18.99 6.84 8.80
C THR A 186 18.93 7.86 7.67
N CYS A 187 17.99 8.80 7.75
CA CYS A 187 17.90 9.90 6.81
C CYS A 187 17.19 11.11 7.43
N SER A 188 17.33 12.26 6.80
CA SER A 188 16.48 13.43 7.00
C SER A 188 15.83 13.83 5.69
N ALA A 189 14.54 13.53 5.56
CA ALA A 189 13.74 14.03 4.45
C ALA A 189 13.72 15.57 4.36
N ARG A 190 13.94 16.26 5.48
CA ARG A 190 13.90 17.72 5.59
C ARG A 190 15.15 18.37 5.02
N THR A 191 16.33 17.87 5.36
CA THR A 191 17.61 18.40 4.86
C THR A 191 18.03 17.74 3.54
N GLY A 192 17.56 16.52 3.28
CA GLY A 192 17.94 15.69 2.14
C GLY A 192 19.04 14.68 2.46
N ASP A 193 19.63 14.74 3.66
CA ASP A 193 20.72 13.86 4.06
C ASP A 193 20.26 12.40 4.16
N GLY A 194 21.04 11.47 3.62
CA GLY A 194 20.72 10.03 3.65
C GLY A 194 19.60 9.58 2.69
N VAL A 195 18.88 10.50 2.06
CA VAL A 195 17.73 10.16 1.19
C VAL A 195 18.18 9.42 -0.07
N ALA A 196 19.30 9.84 -0.66
CA ALA A 196 19.86 9.19 -1.85
C ALA A 196 20.37 7.78 -1.53
N GLU A 197 20.98 7.59 -0.36
CA GLU A 197 21.48 6.33 0.16
C GLU A 197 20.34 5.33 0.42
N VAL A 198 19.21 5.80 0.97
CA VAL A 198 17.99 4.99 1.10
C VAL A 198 17.50 4.51 -0.27
N TRP A 199 17.52 5.39 -1.28
CA TRP A 199 17.13 5.00 -2.64
C TRP A 199 18.13 4.04 -3.30
N GLN A 200 19.43 4.24 -3.11
CA GLN A 200 20.47 3.32 -3.58
C GLN A 200 20.23 1.93 -2.99
N ALA A 201 19.96 1.83 -1.69
CA ALA A 201 19.65 0.55 -1.05
C ALA A 201 18.37 -0.10 -1.64
N ALA A 202 17.31 0.68 -1.87
CA ALA A 202 16.09 0.16 -2.51
C ALA A 202 16.36 -0.34 -3.95
N SER A 203 17.23 0.37 -4.68
CA SER A 203 17.64 0.01 -6.05
C SER A 203 18.51 -1.24 -6.08
N GLU A 204 19.35 -1.43 -5.07
CA GLU A 204 20.16 -2.64 -4.88
C GLU A 204 19.27 -3.87 -4.62
N VAL A 205 18.30 -3.75 -3.70
CA VAL A 205 17.29 -4.80 -3.47
C VAL A 205 16.59 -5.21 -4.76
N LEU A 206 16.21 -4.25 -5.60
CA LEU A 206 15.61 -4.54 -6.91
C LEU A 206 16.56 -5.29 -7.84
N ARG A 207 17.84 -4.91 -7.86
CA ARG A 207 18.87 -5.51 -8.72
C ARG A 207 19.18 -6.95 -8.29
N GLU A 208 19.39 -7.17 -7.01
CA GLU A 208 19.62 -8.49 -6.39
C GLU A 208 18.45 -9.43 -6.68
N ARG A 209 17.22 -8.97 -6.44
CA ARG A 209 16.00 -9.75 -6.74
C ARG A 209 15.85 -10.12 -8.20
N ARG A 210 16.26 -9.24 -9.13
CA ARG A 210 16.25 -9.55 -10.57
C ARG A 210 17.32 -10.58 -10.92
N ALA A 211 18.53 -10.42 -10.41
CA ALA A 211 19.62 -11.38 -10.63
C ALA A 211 19.25 -12.79 -10.14
N GLN A 212 18.49 -12.88 -9.04
CA GLN A 212 18.01 -14.13 -8.46
C GLN A 212 16.67 -14.64 -9.06
N GLY A 213 16.05 -13.91 -10.00
CA GLY A 213 14.73 -14.23 -10.56
C GLY A 213 13.54 -14.09 -9.58
N LEU A 214 13.79 -13.52 -8.39
CA LEU A 214 12.78 -13.26 -7.36
C LEU A 214 11.80 -12.16 -7.78
N PHE A 215 12.28 -11.18 -8.55
CA PHE A 215 11.47 -10.05 -9.01
C PHE A 215 10.28 -10.52 -9.84
N GLU A 216 10.53 -11.32 -10.88
CA GLU A 216 9.50 -11.88 -11.76
C GLU A 216 8.61 -12.88 -11.01
N ARG A 217 9.18 -13.65 -10.06
CA ARG A 217 8.41 -14.58 -9.22
C ARG A 217 7.44 -13.84 -8.29
N LYS A 218 7.89 -12.76 -7.63
CA LYS A 218 7.04 -11.89 -6.80
C LYS A 218 5.90 -11.31 -7.64
N ARG A 219 6.20 -10.74 -8.81
CA ARG A 219 5.17 -10.19 -9.71
C ARG A 219 4.16 -11.23 -10.19
N ARG A 220 4.60 -12.44 -10.58
CA ARG A 220 3.68 -13.54 -10.94
C ARG A 220 2.75 -13.92 -9.79
N ARG A 221 3.26 -13.99 -8.56
CA ARG A 221 2.47 -14.25 -7.35
C ARG A 221 1.44 -13.14 -7.11
N GLN A 222 1.85 -11.87 -7.24
CA GLN A 222 0.97 -10.71 -7.12
C GLN A 222 -0.15 -10.74 -8.17
N THR A 223 0.16 -11.04 -9.44
CA THR A 223 -0.85 -11.17 -10.50
C THR A 223 -1.86 -12.28 -10.19
N ARG A 224 -1.41 -13.45 -9.72
CA ARG A 224 -2.32 -14.54 -9.30
C ARG A 224 -3.22 -14.12 -8.13
N ARG A 225 -2.66 -13.44 -7.11
CA ARG A 225 -3.44 -12.88 -5.99
C ARG A 225 -4.47 -11.87 -6.50
N ARG A 226 -4.09 -10.98 -7.43
CA ARG A 226 -5.00 -9.96 -7.97
C ARG A 226 -6.13 -10.56 -8.78
N LEU A 227 -5.89 -11.62 -9.55
CA LEU A 227 -6.94 -12.33 -10.28
C LEU A 227 -8.00 -12.87 -9.32
N ARG A 228 -7.59 -13.59 -8.27
CA ARG A 228 -8.51 -14.14 -7.26
C ARG A 228 -9.31 -13.04 -6.57
N ARG A 229 -8.63 -11.99 -6.09
CA ARG A 229 -9.28 -10.82 -5.48
C ARG A 229 -10.27 -10.14 -6.43
N ALA A 230 -9.93 -10.00 -7.71
CA ALA A 230 -10.83 -9.40 -8.69
C ALA A 230 -12.08 -10.26 -8.92
N ALA A 231 -11.95 -11.60 -8.93
CA ALA A 231 -13.10 -12.50 -9.02
C ALA A 231 -13.99 -12.40 -7.77
N GLU A 232 -13.41 -12.41 -6.57
CA GLU A 232 -14.13 -12.19 -5.29
C GLU A 232 -14.89 -10.85 -5.29
N GLU A 233 -14.21 -9.76 -5.66
CA GLU A 233 -14.81 -8.42 -5.78
C GLU A 233 -15.99 -8.41 -6.76
N ARG A 234 -15.86 -9.07 -7.91
CA ARG A 234 -16.93 -9.13 -8.93
C ARG A 234 -18.11 -9.97 -8.47
N LEU A 235 -17.86 -11.09 -7.78
CA LEU A 235 -18.93 -11.91 -7.23
C LEU A 235 -19.70 -11.16 -6.15
N GLN A 236 -19.01 -10.44 -5.25
CA GLN A 236 -19.64 -9.60 -4.25
C GLN A 236 -20.46 -8.45 -4.88
N GLU A 237 -19.91 -7.78 -5.90
CA GLU A 237 -20.62 -6.73 -6.64
C GLU A 237 -21.88 -7.26 -7.33
N ALA A 238 -21.82 -8.46 -7.92
CA ALA A 238 -22.99 -9.11 -8.51
C ALA A 238 -24.02 -9.51 -7.44
N PHE A 239 -23.57 -10.14 -6.36
CA PHE A 239 -24.42 -10.62 -5.26
C PHE A 239 -25.20 -9.51 -4.58
N PHE A 240 -24.53 -8.46 -4.12
CA PHE A 240 -25.19 -7.32 -3.46
C PHE A 240 -25.85 -6.36 -4.44
N GLY A 241 -25.54 -6.47 -5.74
CA GLY A 241 -26.19 -5.73 -6.82
C GLY A 241 -27.55 -6.33 -7.23
N ASP A 242 -27.83 -7.56 -6.83
CA ASP A 242 -29.01 -8.34 -7.14
C ASP A 242 -30.26 -7.83 -6.39
N ASP A 243 -31.38 -7.63 -7.10
CA ASP A 243 -32.60 -7.07 -6.51
C ASP A 243 -33.32 -8.04 -5.56
N ASP A 244 -33.25 -9.36 -5.81
CA ASP A 244 -33.81 -10.36 -4.90
C ASP A 244 -32.97 -10.45 -3.62
N VAL A 245 -31.64 -10.47 -3.75
CA VAL A 245 -30.74 -10.42 -2.60
C VAL A 245 -30.96 -9.14 -1.79
N LYS A 246 -31.08 -7.97 -2.41
CA LYS A 246 -31.34 -6.71 -1.69
C LYS A 246 -32.63 -6.76 -0.88
N ARG A 247 -33.71 -7.27 -1.49
CA ARG A 247 -35.02 -7.41 -0.82
C ARG A 247 -34.92 -8.36 0.37
N THR A 248 -34.39 -9.56 0.14
CA THR A 248 -34.22 -10.58 1.19
C THR A 248 -33.26 -10.13 2.29
N LEU A 249 -32.22 -9.35 1.96
CA LEU A 249 -31.28 -8.79 2.92
C LEU A 249 -31.96 -7.86 3.91
N SER A 250 -32.79 -6.92 3.45
CA SER A 250 -33.50 -6.01 4.34
C SER A 250 -34.45 -6.73 5.32
N GLU A 251 -35.07 -7.82 4.88
CA GLU A 251 -35.94 -8.65 5.73
C GLU A 251 -35.12 -9.42 6.78
N LEU A 252 -34.04 -10.09 6.34
CA LEU A 252 -33.20 -10.90 7.21
C LEU A 252 -32.38 -10.08 8.21
N GLU A 253 -31.93 -8.88 7.87
CA GLU A 253 -31.27 -7.97 8.81
C GLU A 253 -32.17 -7.71 10.02
N ALA A 254 -33.46 -7.41 9.79
CA ALA A 254 -34.43 -7.17 10.85
C ALA A 254 -34.73 -8.44 11.67
N GLU A 255 -34.66 -9.63 11.08
CA GLU A 255 -34.82 -10.91 11.80
C GLU A 255 -33.61 -11.26 12.66
N VAL A 256 -32.40 -11.06 12.14
CA VAL A 256 -31.15 -11.27 12.87
C VAL A 256 -31.06 -10.32 14.06
N GLU A 257 -31.39 -9.04 13.88
CA GLU A 257 -31.39 -8.04 14.97
C GLU A 257 -32.38 -8.39 16.08
N ARG A 258 -33.53 -8.98 15.74
CA ARG A 258 -34.54 -9.46 16.70
C ARG A 258 -34.20 -10.83 17.30
N GLY A 259 -33.16 -11.50 16.81
CA GLY A 259 -32.75 -12.84 17.23
C GLY A 259 -33.72 -13.94 16.80
N SER A 260 -34.57 -13.70 15.80
CA SER A 260 -35.51 -14.71 15.28
C SER A 260 -34.88 -15.70 14.31
N THR A 261 -33.68 -15.39 13.79
CA THR A 261 -32.86 -16.30 12.98
C THR A 261 -31.38 -16.11 13.34
N SER A 262 -30.53 -17.09 13.04
CA SER A 262 -29.08 -16.97 13.22
C SER A 262 -28.42 -16.29 12.02
N VAL A 263 -27.25 -15.69 12.24
CA VAL A 263 -26.45 -15.07 11.17
C VAL A 263 -26.13 -16.07 10.06
N ASP A 264 -25.76 -17.30 10.42
CA ASP A 264 -25.41 -18.34 9.45
C ASP A 264 -26.63 -18.78 8.63
N ALA A 265 -27.80 -18.97 9.28
CA ALA A 265 -29.02 -19.35 8.58
C ALA A 265 -29.53 -18.24 7.65
N ALA A 266 -29.43 -16.98 8.06
CA ALA A 266 -29.75 -15.83 7.22
C ALA A 266 -28.79 -15.73 6.02
N ALA A 267 -27.49 -15.95 6.23
CA ALA A 267 -26.50 -15.94 5.16
C ALA A 267 -26.78 -17.03 4.11
N GLU A 268 -27.13 -18.25 4.52
CA GLU A 268 -27.54 -19.31 3.58
C GLU A 268 -28.78 -18.93 2.77
N GLN A 269 -29.77 -18.28 3.39
CA GLN A 269 -30.97 -17.81 2.69
C GLN A 269 -30.65 -16.75 1.64
N LEU A 270 -29.74 -15.81 1.94
CA LEU A 270 -29.26 -14.83 0.96
C LEU A 270 -28.57 -15.50 -0.23
N VAL A 271 -27.74 -16.51 0.03
CA VAL A 271 -27.08 -17.28 -1.04
C VAL A 271 -28.12 -17.98 -1.93
N ARG A 272 -29.15 -18.59 -1.34
CA ARG A 272 -30.23 -19.24 -2.11
C ARG A 272 -31.03 -18.25 -2.96
N ALA A 273 -31.30 -17.06 -2.44
CA ALA A 273 -32.01 -16.00 -3.18
C ALA A 273 -31.24 -15.56 -4.44
N PHE A 274 -29.90 -15.58 -4.40
CA PHE A 274 -29.07 -15.29 -5.56
C PHE A 274 -29.05 -16.44 -6.59
N ASP A 275 -29.06 -17.69 -6.12
CA ASP A 275 -28.92 -18.91 -6.95
C ASP A 275 -30.17 -19.22 -7.79
N THR A 276 -31.35 -18.72 -7.38
CA THR A 276 -32.63 -19.00 -8.06
C THR A 276 -32.71 -18.53 -9.53
N ARG A 277 -31.77 -17.70 -10.01
CA ARG A 277 -31.74 -17.22 -11.41
C ARG A 277 -31.21 -18.23 -12.45
N GLU A 278 -30.27 -19.11 -12.10
CA GLU A 278 -29.69 -20.03 -13.10
C GLU A 278 -30.73 -21.03 -13.64
N THR A 279 -31.81 -21.26 -12.89
CA THR A 279 -32.85 -22.23 -13.26
C THR A 279 -33.90 -21.69 -14.25
N GLU A 280 -34.04 -20.37 -14.40
CA GLU A 280 -35.06 -19.76 -15.27
C GLU A 280 -34.51 -19.37 -16.64
N GLU A 281 -33.29 -18.82 -16.75
CA GLU A 281 -32.68 -18.48 -18.05
C GLU A 281 -32.23 -19.69 -18.87
N THR A 282 -32.04 -20.87 -18.26
CA THR A 282 -31.67 -22.10 -18.97
C THR A 282 -32.90 -22.88 -19.49
N ARG A 283 -34.11 -22.34 -19.32
CA ARG A 283 -35.39 -22.97 -19.69
C ARG A 283 -36.14 -22.29 -20.86
N GLU A 284 -35.58 -21.25 -21.46
CA GLU A 284 -36.04 -20.66 -22.73
C GLU A 284 -35.07 -20.98 -23.89
#